data_AF-A0A7V5XH16-F1
#
_entry.id   AF-A0A7V5XH16-F1
#
_cell.length_a   1.000
_cell.length_b   1.000
_cell.length_c   1.000
_cell.angle_alpha   90.00
_cell.angle_beta   90.00
_cell.angle_gamma   90.00
#
_symmetry.space_group_name_H-M   'P 1'
#
loop_
_entity.id
_entity.type
_entity.pdbx_description
1 polymer ?
#
loop_
_entity_poly.entity_id
_entity_poly.type
_entity_poly.pdbx_seq_one_letter_code
_entity_poly.pdbx_strand_id
1 'polypeptide(L)'
;MNFKTCVFLVLSLTVLVILVFSFFQPPSSYQELRRAILVKENARDFKVFQTYNGEPYFTKPPLYTWLASVFVKPFSSTPEGMIFPLRVFSVLCYVLLFLSLIRFYQKDWQSAFFL
;
A
#
# COMPACT_ATOMS: atom_id res chain seq x y z
N MET A 1 30.26 -9.34 -10.08
CA MET A 1 28.79 -9.31 -9.82
C MET A 1 28.08 -9.20 -11.17
N ASN A 2 27.03 -9.97 -11.44
CA ASN A 2 26.31 -9.95 -12.72
C ASN A 2 25.61 -8.59 -12.91
N PHE A 3 25.59 -8.04 -14.13
CA PHE A 3 24.90 -6.78 -14.46
C PHE A 3 23.46 -6.74 -13.93
N LYS A 4 22.71 -7.86 -14.07
CA LYS A 4 21.34 -7.97 -13.54
C LYS A 4 21.27 -7.79 -12.02
N THR A 5 22.24 -8.36 -11.30
CA THR A 5 22.35 -8.24 -9.84
C THR A 5 22.68 -6.80 -9.44
N CYS A 6 23.58 -6.13 -10.16
CA CYS A 6 23.88 -4.72 -9.93
C CYS A 6 22.64 -3.83 -10.11
N VAL A 7 21.90 -4.01 -11.20
CA VAL A 7 20.66 -3.26 -11.48
C VAL A 7 19.62 -3.49 -10.37
N PHE A 8 19.40 -4.75 -9.97
CA PHE A 8 18.47 -5.08 -8.89
C PHE A 8 18.85 -4.42 -7.56
N LEU A 9 20.14 -4.46 -7.20
CA LEU A 9 20.63 -3.85 -5.96
C LEU A 9 20.48 -2.33 -5.98
N VAL A 10 20.81 -1.67 -7.09
CA VAL A 10 20.66 -0.22 -7.23
C VAL A 10 19.19 0.18 -7.08
N LEU A 11 18.27 -0.48 -7.80
CA LEU A 11 16.84 -0.19 -7.71
C LEU A 11 16.30 -0.42 -6.30
N SER A 12 16.70 -1.52 -5.65
CA SER A 12 16.28 -1.84 -4.29
C SER A 12 16.78 -0.79 -3.29
N LEU A 13 18.04 -0.36 -3.43
CA LEU A 13 18.62 0.70 -2.60
C LEU A 13 17.92 2.04 -2.84
N THR A 14 17.61 2.39 -4.10
CA THR A 14 16.86 3.61 -4.42
C THR A 14 15.48 3.61 -3.77
N VAL A 15 14.73 2.50 -3.85
CA VAL A 15 13.42 2.37 -3.19
C VAL A 15 13.55 2.48 -1.67
N LEU A 16 14.56 1.84 -1.08
CA LEU A 16 14.82 1.91 0.36
C LEU A 16 15.11 3.35 0.79
N VAL A 17 15.98 4.05 0.07
CA VAL A 17 16.33 5.46 0.34
C VAL A 17 15.07 6.34 0.26
N ILE A 18 14.26 6.18 -0.80
CA ILE A 18 12.99 6.92 -0.94
C ILE A 18 12.06 6.64 0.25
N LEU A 19 11.92 5.38 0.67
CA LEU A 19 11.10 5.01 1.82
C LEU A 19 11.60 5.67 3.11
N VAL A 20 12.90 5.64 3.37
CA VAL A 20 13.48 6.28 4.57
C VAL A 20 13.21 7.79 4.57
N PHE A 21 13.46 8.49 3.47
CA PHE A 21 13.15 9.93 3.37
C PHE A 21 11.66 10.21 3.50
N SER A 22 10.83 9.31 3.00
CA SER A 22 9.38 9.41 3.12
C SER A 22 8.88 9.34 4.56
N PHE A 23 9.63 8.77 5.51
CA PHE A 23 9.26 8.82 6.92
C PHE A 23 9.17 10.27 7.44
N PHE A 24 10.07 11.14 6.99
CA PHE A 24 10.17 12.53 7.45
C PHE A 24 9.31 13.51 6.64
N GLN A 25 8.72 13.05 5.54
CA GLN A 25 7.97 13.92 4.64
C GLN A 25 6.53 14.09 5.13
N PRO A 26 6.02 15.32 5.27
CA PRO A 26 4.62 15.56 5.60
C PRO A 26 3.69 14.98 4.53
N PRO A 27 2.38 14.87 4.81
CA PRO A 27 1.42 14.50 3.79
C PRO A 27 1.48 15.46 2.60
N SER A 28 1.66 14.88 1.43
CA SER A 28 1.92 15.55 0.14
C SER A 28 0.65 16.02 -0.56
N SER A 29 -0.51 15.48 -0.20
CA SER A 29 -1.77 15.77 -0.89
C SER A 29 -3.00 15.57 -0.01
N TYR A 30 -4.07 16.26 -0.37
CA TYR A 30 -5.40 16.02 0.19
C TYR A 30 -5.83 14.55 0.08
N GLN A 31 -5.48 13.86 -1.01
CA GLN A 31 -5.84 12.45 -1.20
C GLN A 31 -5.12 11.52 -0.24
N GLU A 32 -3.89 11.84 0.14
CA GLU A 32 -3.13 11.12 1.15
C GLU A 32 -3.74 11.31 2.54
N LEU A 33 -4.04 12.56 2.92
CA LEU A 33 -4.73 12.88 4.18
C LEU A 33 -6.09 12.20 4.29
N ARG A 34 -6.91 12.28 3.24
CA ARG A 34 -8.22 11.62 3.22
C ARG A 34 -8.09 10.12 3.45
N ARG A 35 -7.15 9.45 2.78
CA ARG A 35 -6.89 8.02 2.99
C ARG A 35 -6.47 7.72 4.42
N ALA A 36 -5.60 8.55 5.00
CA ALA A 36 -5.18 8.40 6.39
C ALA A 36 -6.36 8.50 7.36
N ILE A 37 -7.28 9.45 7.17
CA ILE A 37 -8.49 9.59 8.00
C ILE A 37 -9.40 8.37 7.87
N LEU A 38 -9.72 7.95 6.64
CA LEU A 38 -10.55 6.76 6.39
C LEU A 38 -9.99 5.52 7.08
N VAL A 39 -8.67 5.31 6.95
CA VAL A 39 -7.99 4.16 7.56
C VAL A 39 -7.94 4.28 9.07
N LYS A 40 -7.70 5.48 9.62
CA LYS A 40 -7.69 5.74 11.06
C LYS A 40 -9.03 5.38 11.69
N GLU A 41 -10.13 5.84 11.09
CA GLU A 41 -11.48 5.54 11.57
C GLU A 41 -11.75 4.04 11.55
N ASN A 42 -11.39 3.37 10.45
CA ASN A 42 -11.58 1.92 10.31
C ASN A 42 -10.65 1.06 11.17
N ALA A 43 -9.45 1.55 11.50
CA ALA A 43 -8.50 0.85 12.37
C ALA A 43 -8.93 0.90 13.84
N ARG A 44 -9.61 1.98 14.25
CA ARG A 44 -10.19 2.15 15.59
C ARG A 44 -11.39 1.24 15.79
N ASP A 45 -12.30 1.24 14.82
CA ASP A 45 -13.51 0.43 14.82
C ASP A 45 -13.74 -0.07 13.39
N PHE A 46 -13.61 -1.39 13.19
CA PHE A 46 -13.67 -1.96 11.84
C PHE A 46 -15.10 -1.90 11.32
N LYS A 47 -15.33 -1.09 10.30
CA LYS A 47 -16.63 -0.90 9.67
C LYS A 47 -16.63 -1.47 8.26
N VAL A 48 -17.71 -2.15 7.92
CA VAL A 48 -17.96 -2.60 6.54
C VAL A 48 -18.12 -1.38 5.63
N PHE A 49 -18.86 -0.36 6.08
CA PHE A 49 -19.01 0.92 5.40
C PHE A 49 -18.06 1.95 5.98
N GLN A 50 -17.27 2.59 5.11
CA GLN A 50 -16.29 3.58 5.54
C GLN A 50 -16.99 4.83 6.07
N THR A 51 -16.33 5.49 7.02
CA THR A 51 -16.69 6.84 7.44
C THR A 51 -15.53 7.80 7.18
N TYR A 52 -15.86 9.05 6.87
CA TYR A 52 -14.93 10.16 6.71
C TYR A 52 -15.38 11.31 7.60
N ASN A 53 -14.60 11.59 8.65
CA ASN A 53 -14.97 12.47 9.74
C ASN A 53 -16.29 12.08 10.42
N GLY A 54 -16.53 10.76 10.56
CA GLY A 54 -17.76 10.22 11.16
C GLY A 54 -18.95 10.06 10.21
N GLU A 55 -18.95 10.73 9.06
CA GLU A 55 -20.01 10.62 8.06
C GLU A 55 -19.79 9.44 7.10
N PRO A 56 -20.83 8.70 6.68
CA PRO A 56 -20.70 7.63 5.70
C PRO A 56 -20.03 8.08 4.39
N TYR A 57 -19.03 7.32 3.93
CA TYR A 57 -18.24 7.62 2.74
C TYR A 57 -18.41 6.53 1.67
N PHE A 58 -19.19 6.84 0.64
CA PHE A 58 -19.52 5.89 -0.45
C PHE A 58 -18.82 6.20 -1.79
N THR A 59 -17.90 7.17 -1.83
CA THR A 59 -17.25 7.57 -3.08
C THR A 59 -16.28 6.52 -3.63
N LYS A 60 -15.73 5.65 -2.76
CA LYS A 60 -14.77 4.60 -3.16
C LYS A 60 -15.10 3.26 -2.53
N PRO A 61 -14.81 2.15 -3.22
CA PRO A 61 -14.99 0.82 -2.67
C PRO A 61 -14.05 0.58 -1.48
N PRO A 62 -14.46 -0.26 -0.50
CA PRO A 62 -13.82 -0.24 0.79
C PRO A 62 -12.54 -1.07 0.92
N LEU A 63 -12.22 -1.86 -0.11
CA LEU A 63 -11.14 -2.85 -0.10
C LEU A 63 -9.79 -2.29 0.37
N TYR A 64 -9.38 -1.14 -0.16
CA TYR A 64 -8.11 -0.52 0.23
C TYR A 64 -8.08 -0.22 1.74
N THR A 65 -9.14 0.39 2.26
CA THR A 65 -9.20 0.80 3.67
C THR A 65 -9.30 -0.40 4.59
N TRP A 66 -10.03 -1.46 4.20
CA TRP A 66 -10.08 -2.71 4.96
C TRP A 66 -8.68 -3.28 5.13
N LEU A 67 -7.97 -3.51 4.04
CA LEU A 67 -6.62 -4.10 4.08
C LEU A 67 -5.61 -3.18 4.78
N ALA A 68 -5.63 -1.88 4.45
CA ALA A 68 -4.73 -0.91 5.04
C ALA A 68 -4.98 -0.76 6.55
N SER A 69 -6.23 -0.77 7.02
CA SER A 69 -6.56 -0.66 8.44
C SER A 69 -6.00 -1.81 9.28
N VAL A 70 -6.01 -3.02 8.74
CA VAL A 70 -5.39 -4.18 9.39
C VAL A 70 -3.87 -4.02 9.43
N PHE A 71 -3.26 -3.58 8.32
CA PHE A 71 -1.82 -3.39 8.23
C PHE A 71 -1.29 -2.30 9.18
N VAL A 72 -1.99 -1.16 9.29
CA VAL A 72 -1.53 -0.03 10.10
C VAL A 72 -1.94 -0.10 11.56
N LYS A 73 -2.80 -1.04 11.96
CA LYS A 73 -3.29 -1.20 13.35
C LYS A 73 -2.16 -1.25 14.40
N PRO A 74 -1.01 -1.91 14.19
CA PRO A 74 0.09 -1.89 15.15
C PRO A 74 0.72 -0.49 15.35
N PHE A 75 0.53 0.41 14.39
CA PHE A 75 1.10 1.75 14.34
C PHE A 75 0.05 2.84 14.65
N SER A 76 -1.18 2.46 14.97
CA SER A 76 -2.29 3.39 15.16
C SER A 76 -2.26 4.19 16.46
N SER A 77 -1.34 3.86 17.37
CA SER A 77 -1.21 4.48 18.68
C SER A 77 -0.80 5.97 18.61
N THR A 78 -0.15 6.38 17.52
CA THR A 78 0.24 7.79 17.29
C THR A 78 -0.52 8.35 16.08
N PRO A 79 -1.23 9.49 16.21
CA PRO A 79 -2.02 10.07 15.12
C PRO A 79 -1.19 10.42 13.86
N GLU A 80 0.05 10.86 14.07
CA GLU A 80 0.99 11.24 13.01
C GLU A 80 1.70 10.03 12.40
N GLY A 81 1.75 8.91 13.14
CA GLY A 81 2.49 7.70 12.78
C GLY A 81 1.83 6.84 11.72
N MET A 82 0.62 7.17 11.24
CA MET A 82 -0.11 6.35 10.26
C MET A 82 0.32 6.60 8.80
N ILE A 83 0.86 7.77 8.48
CA ILE A 83 1.17 8.14 7.09
C ILE A 83 2.26 7.25 6.52
N PHE A 84 3.37 7.09 7.25
CA PHE A 84 4.48 6.28 6.79
C PHE A 84 4.09 4.80 6.57
N PRO A 85 3.44 4.10 7.51
CA PRO A 85 2.90 2.75 7.29
C PRO A 85 1.99 2.65 6.06
N LEU A 86 1.16 3.66 5.78
CA LEU A 86 0.33 3.68 4.57
C LEU A 86 1.14 3.78 3.28
N ARG A 87 2.26 4.52 3.30
CA ARG A 87 3.19 4.58 2.17
C ARG A 87 3.89 3.23 1.97
N VAL A 88 4.35 2.60 3.05
CA VAL A 88 4.92 1.24 3.01
C VAL A 88 3.91 0.25 2.45
N PHE A 89 2.66 0.27 2.94
CA PHE A 89 1.57 -0.57 2.44
C PHE A 89 1.35 -0.39 0.94
N SER A 90 1.35 0.86 0.45
CA SER A 90 1.19 1.16 -0.97
C SER A 90 2.32 0.57 -1.81
N VAL A 91 3.58 0.71 -1.36
CA VAL A 91 4.74 0.11 -2.03
C VAL A 91 4.64 -1.42 -2.05
N LEU A 92 4.25 -2.05 -0.93
CA LEU A 92 4.04 -3.50 -0.87
C LEU A 92 2.96 -3.96 -1.86
N CYS A 93 1.84 -3.25 -1.97
CA CYS A 93 0.81 -3.55 -2.97
C CYS A 93 1.35 -3.51 -4.40
N TYR A 94 2.16 -2.50 -4.75
CA TYR A 94 2.78 -2.43 -6.07
C TYR A 94 3.80 -3.55 -6.31
N VAL A 95 4.60 -3.92 -5.30
CA VAL A 95 5.53 -5.05 -5.38
C VAL A 95 4.78 -6.36 -5.59
N LEU A 96 3.72 -6.62 -4.82
CA LEU A 96 2.89 -7.82 -4.97
C LEU A 96 2.20 -7.88 -6.33
N LEU A 97 1.69 -6.74 -6.83
CA LEU A 97 1.14 -6.66 -8.18
C LEU A 97 2.20 -6.99 -9.24
N PHE A 98 3.39 -6.41 -9.13
CA PHE A 98 4.49 -6.67 -10.06
C PHE A 98 4.92 -8.14 -10.06
N LEU A 99 5.10 -8.75 -8.89
CA LEU A 99 5.43 -10.18 -8.77
C LEU A 99 4.32 -11.06 -9.35
N SER A 100 3.05 -10.69 -9.13
CA SER A 100 1.90 -11.39 -9.70
C SER A 100 1.89 -11.30 -11.23
N LEU A 101 2.22 -10.15 -11.80
CA LEU A 101 2.34 -9.95 -13.25
C LEU A 101 3.50 -10.75 -13.85
N ILE A 102 4.66 -10.81 -13.20
CA ILE A 102 5.77 -11.67 -13.64
C ILE A 102 5.31 -13.13 -13.68
N ARG A 103 4.69 -13.61 -12.59
CA ARG A 103 4.20 -14.99 -12.52
C ARG A 103 3.13 -15.27 -13.57
N PHE A 104 2.23 -14.30 -13.81
CA PHE A 104 1.21 -14.37 -14.85
C PHE A 104 1.85 -14.46 -16.24
N TYR A 105 2.86 -13.65 -16.53
CA TYR A 105 3.55 -13.64 -17.83
C TYR A 105 4.40 -14.88 -18.08
N GLN A 106 5.04 -15.43 -17.04
CA GLN A 106 5.82 -16.66 -17.12
C GLN A 106 4.95 -17.92 -17.16
N LYS A 107 3.67 -17.81 -16.83
CA LYS A 107 2.74 -18.93 -16.90
C LYS A 107 2.52 -19.30 -18.38
N ASP A 108 2.65 -20.57 -18.70
CA ASP A 108 2.29 -21.07 -20.02
C ASP A 108 0.76 -21.06 -20.18
N TRP A 109 0.26 -20.08 -20.93
CA TRP A 109 -1.17 -19.91 -21.21
C TRP A 109 -1.71 -20.93 -22.20
N GLN A 110 -0.87 -21.57 -23.02
CA GLN A 110 -1.35 -22.55 -24.00
C GLN A 110 -2.03 -23.74 -23.31
N SER A 111 -1.44 -24.21 -22.21
CA SER A 111 -2.02 -25.26 -21.36
C SER A 111 -3.34 -24.89 -20.67
N ALA A 112 -3.68 -23.60 -20.57
CA ALA A 112 -4.87 -23.12 -19.87
C ALA A 112 -6.08 -22.92 -20.80
N PHE A 113 -5.85 -22.76 -22.10
CA PHE A 113 -6.90 -22.54 -23.10
C PHE A 113 -7.12 -23.73 -24.03
N PHE A 114 -6.14 -24.63 -24.17
CA PHE A 114 -6.26 -25.89 -24.90
C PHE A 114 -6.31 -27.05 -23.90
N LEU A 115 -7.50 -27.24 -23.32
CA LEU A 115 -7.97 -28.51 -22.75
C LEU A 115 -8.75 -29.27 -23.82
#